data_AF-A0A0B7FHP6-F1
#
_entry.id   AF-A0A0B7FHP6-F1
#
_cell.length_a   1.000
_cell.length_b   1.000
_cell.length_c   1.000
_cell.angle_alpha   90.00
_cell.angle_beta   90.00
_cell.angle_gamma   90.00
#
_symmetry.space_group_name_H-M   'P 1'
#
loop_
_entity.id
_entity.type
_entity.pdbx_description
1 polymer ?
#
loop_
_entity_poly.entity_id
_entity_poly.type
_entity_poly.pdbx_seq_one_letter_code
_entity_poly.pdbx_strand_id
1 'polypeptide(L)'
;MLFSTLLTAVIGTLPVLGQGAFDKSHKMAYLKGTWSISTKNVPVGPSFVNPAENKFFFPKDNNNTDSRTYSFTEDGFYEYCAYVAPSVGSDNCISALFIYQHGTYDFLSNGSMTLSPFEKDGRFQMGNSCKGSNSAVPYNYTELMVNWSIDIESAAPPVLKLHEANWEQPQNLTLAHNPPQMLSTRPLTK
;
A
#
# COMPACT_ATOMS: atom_id res chain seq x y z
N MET A 1 -5.54 -64.86 -35.47
CA MET A 1 -6.35 -63.93 -34.66
C MET A 1 -5.39 -63.20 -33.73
N LEU A 2 -5.07 -61.94 -34.01
CA LEU A 2 -4.33 -61.05 -33.09
C LEU A 2 -4.78 -59.63 -33.44
N PHE A 3 -5.77 -59.13 -32.70
CA PHE A 3 -6.25 -57.76 -32.83
C PHE A 3 -5.32 -56.83 -32.06
N SER A 4 -4.73 -55.89 -32.78
CA SER A 4 -3.96 -54.77 -32.25
C SER A 4 -4.92 -53.73 -31.66
N THR A 5 -4.80 -53.45 -30.37
CA THR A 5 -5.56 -52.36 -29.71
C THR A 5 -4.70 -51.10 -29.69
N LEU A 6 -5.06 -50.12 -30.51
CA LEU A 6 -4.53 -48.76 -30.46
C LEU A 6 -5.25 -48.00 -29.34
N LEU A 7 -4.52 -47.57 -28.32
CA LEU A 7 -5.04 -46.74 -27.23
C LEU A 7 -4.93 -45.27 -27.65
N THR A 8 -6.04 -44.64 -28.05
CA THR A 8 -6.10 -43.21 -28.36
C THR A 8 -6.21 -42.42 -27.06
N ALA A 9 -5.14 -41.73 -26.68
CA ALA A 9 -5.17 -40.75 -25.59
C ALA A 9 -5.80 -39.44 -26.10
N VAL A 10 -7.02 -39.15 -25.66
CA VAL A 10 -7.67 -37.85 -25.89
C VAL A 10 -7.10 -36.86 -24.88
N ILE A 11 -6.21 -35.98 -25.33
CA ILE A 11 -5.72 -34.85 -24.52
C ILE A 11 -6.85 -33.81 -24.50
N GLY A 12 -7.60 -33.77 -23.40
CA GLY A 12 -8.57 -32.71 -23.15
C GLY A 12 -7.82 -31.39 -22.91
N THR A 13 -8.07 -30.40 -23.75
CA THR A 13 -7.64 -29.01 -23.49
C THR A 13 -8.41 -28.50 -22.28
N LEU A 14 -7.74 -28.34 -21.15
CA LEU A 14 -8.30 -27.59 -20.03
C LEU A 14 -8.53 -26.14 -20.50
N PRO A 15 -9.72 -25.56 -20.32
CA PRO A 15 -9.88 -24.13 -20.50
C PRO A 15 -9.04 -23.45 -19.42
N VAL A 16 -7.97 -22.77 -19.85
CA VAL A 16 -7.29 -21.76 -19.03
C VAL A 16 -8.35 -20.75 -18.66
N LEU A 17 -8.75 -20.71 -17.38
CA LEU A 17 -9.59 -19.65 -16.86
C LEU A 17 -8.85 -18.34 -17.11
N GLY A 18 -9.46 -17.48 -17.91
CA GLY A 18 -8.87 -16.21 -18.33
C GLY A 18 -8.42 -15.42 -17.11
N GLN A 19 -7.13 -15.09 -17.08
CA GLN A 19 -6.65 -13.95 -16.31
C GLN A 19 -7.47 -12.75 -16.79
N GLY A 20 -8.18 -12.08 -15.88
CA GLY A 20 -8.84 -10.82 -16.19
C GLY A 20 -7.82 -9.91 -16.88
N ALA A 21 -8.12 -9.46 -18.09
CA ALA A 21 -7.15 -8.77 -18.92
C ALA A 21 -6.87 -7.39 -18.31
N PHE A 22 -5.77 -7.27 -17.56
CA PHE A 22 -5.14 -5.98 -17.26
C PHE A 22 -4.86 -5.30 -18.61
N ASP A 23 -5.46 -4.14 -18.83
CA ASP A 23 -5.24 -3.37 -20.06
C ASP A 23 -3.90 -2.61 -20.00
N LYS A 24 -3.61 -1.79 -21.03
CA LYS A 24 -2.39 -0.96 -21.09
C LYS A 24 -2.25 0.05 -19.94
N SER A 25 -3.32 0.37 -19.21
CA SER A 25 -3.30 1.32 -18.09
C SER A 25 -2.87 0.67 -16.76
N HIS A 26 -3.10 -0.64 -16.64
CA HIS A 26 -2.65 -1.46 -15.51
C HIS A 26 -1.21 -1.93 -15.76
N LYS A 27 -0.27 -0.99 -15.76
CA LYS A 27 1.15 -1.29 -16.00
C LYS A 27 1.79 -1.91 -14.74
N MET A 28 1.38 -3.13 -14.38
CA MET A 28 1.80 -3.86 -13.17
C MET A 28 3.31 -3.89 -12.95
N ALA A 29 4.09 -4.03 -14.04
CA ALA A 29 5.56 -3.99 -14.00
C ALA A 29 6.13 -2.71 -13.36
N TYR A 30 5.35 -1.63 -13.31
CA TYR A 30 5.74 -0.35 -12.78
C TYR A 30 5.16 -0.05 -11.40
N LEU A 31 4.28 -0.88 -10.84
CA LEU A 31 3.72 -0.65 -9.50
C LEU A 31 4.82 -0.71 -8.42
N LYS A 32 5.86 -1.52 -8.65
CA LYS A 32 7.00 -1.64 -7.73
C LYS A 32 7.62 -0.27 -7.44
N GLY A 33 7.66 0.08 -6.16
CA GLY A 33 8.22 1.33 -5.68
C GLY A 33 7.49 1.86 -4.46
N THR A 34 7.99 2.96 -3.92
CA THR A 34 7.34 3.74 -2.87
C THR A 34 6.71 4.97 -3.51
N TRP A 35 5.42 5.16 -3.28
CA TRP A 35 4.58 6.19 -3.86
C TRP A 35 4.03 7.08 -2.77
N SER A 36 4.16 8.39 -2.89
CA SER A 36 3.80 9.33 -1.83
C SER A 36 3.05 10.54 -2.37
N ILE A 37 2.10 11.06 -1.58
CA ILE A 37 1.43 12.35 -1.88
C ILE A 37 2.44 13.50 -1.70
N SER A 38 3.36 13.37 -0.74
CA SER A 38 4.37 14.38 -0.44
C SER A 38 5.77 13.90 -0.85
N THR A 39 6.51 14.76 -1.54
CA THR A 39 7.91 14.50 -1.93
C THR A 39 8.92 14.94 -0.89
N LYS A 40 8.51 15.74 0.11
CA LYS A 40 9.41 16.28 1.14
C LYS A 40 9.47 15.42 2.41
N ASN A 41 8.42 14.67 2.67
CA ASN A 41 8.32 13.80 3.84
C ASN A 41 7.60 12.52 3.46
N VAL A 42 8.36 11.44 3.33
CA VAL A 42 7.90 10.13 2.86
C VAL A 42 7.94 9.19 4.07
N PRO A 43 6.86 9.07 4.85
CA PRO A 43 6.83 8.16 5.98
C PRO A 43 6.93 6.72 5.47
N VAL A 44 8.02 6.04 5.75
CA VAL A 44 8.22 4.62 5.41
C VAL A 44 9.08 3.92 6.44
N GLY A 45 8.80 2.64 6.64
CA GLY A 45 9.70 1.73 7.35
C GLY A 45 10.13 2.20 8.75
N PRO A 46 11.39 1.92 9.15
CA PRO A 46 11.84 2.09 10.53
C PRO A 46 12.02 3.55 10.96
N SER A 47 12.07 4.50 10.02
CA SER A 47 12.12 5.93 10.36
C SER A 47 10.76 6.48 10.79
N PHE A 48 9.67 5.76 10.49
CA PHE A 48 8.31 6.19 10.78
C PHE A 48 7.68 5.48 11.98
N VAL A 49 7.92 4.17 12.13
CA VAL A 49 7.30 3.36 13.18
C VAL A 49 8.23 2.27 13.70
N ASN A 50 8.11 1.97 15.00
CA ASN A 50 8.56 0.73 15.61
C ASN A 50 7.34 -0.02 16.17
N PRO A 51 6.79 -1.01 15.45
CA PRO A 51 5.58 -1.72 15.85
C PRO A 51 5.81 -2.66 17.04
N ALA A 52 7.05 -3.11 17.27
CA ALA A 52 7.40 -3.92 18.45
C ALA A 52 7.34 -3.10 19.76
N GLU A 53 7.62 -1.80 19.67
CA GLU A 53 7.54 -0.87 20.80
C GLU A 53 6.23 -0.07 20.83
N ASN A 54 5.28 -0.33 19.92
CA ASN A 54 4.03 0.43 19.78
C ASN A 54 4.26 1.96 19.68
N LYS A 55 5.27 2.36 18.89
CA LYS A 55 5.76 3.72 18.85
C LYS A 55 5.87 4.25 17.43
N PHE A 56 5.28 5.43 17.20
CA PHE A 56 5.55 6.23 16.00
C PHE A 56 6.63 7.28 16.27
N PHE A 57 7.37 7.62 15.21
CA PHE A 57 8.33 8.71 15.21
C PHE A 57 7.72 9.93 14.51
N PHE A 58 7.71 11.06 15.21
CA PHE A 58 7.28 12.31 14.62
C PHE A 58 8.30 12.75 13.57
N PRO A 59 7.89 13.02 12.32
CA PRO A 59 8.82 13.53 11.32
C PRO A 59 9.20 14.96 11.69
N LYS A 60 10.50 15.19 11.92
CA LYS A 60 11.02 16.47 12.44
C LYS A 60 10.80 17.66 11.49
N ASP A 61 10.72 17.40 10.19
CA ASP A 61 10.68 18.42 9.14
C ASP A 61 9.33 18.46 8.37
N ASN A 62 8.26 17.93 8.96
CA ASN A 62 7.01 17.69 8.21
C ASN A 62 6.22 18.95 7.84
N ASN A 63 6.57 20.14 8.35
CA ASN A 63 5.86 21.41 8.11
C ASN A 63 4.32 21.29 8.18
N ASN A 64 3.78 20.39 9.01
CA ASN A 64 2.35 20.05 9.06
C ASN A 64 1.71 19.67 7.71
N THR A 65 2.49 19.07 6.82
CA THR A 65 2.00 18.59 5.53
C THR A 65 1.57 17.14 5.67
N ASP A 66 0.32 16.88 5.31
CA ASP A 66 -0.21 15.52 5.17
C ASP A 66 0.67 14.71 4.23
N SER A 67 0.96 13.48 4.63
CA SER A 67 1.68 12.54 3.80
C SER A 67 1.07 11.16 3.94
N ARG A 68 0.82 10.53 2.79
CA ARG A 68 0.38 9.15 2.69
C ARG A 68 1.31 8.48 1.72
N THR A 69 1.77 7.30 2.08
CA THR A 69 2.79 6.58 1.34
C THR A 69 2.40 5.11 1.24
N TYR A 70 2.48 4.59 0.02
CA TYR A 70 2.28 3.18 -0.30
C TYR A 70 3.57 2.64 -0.92
N SER A 71 4.08 1.54 -0.38
CA SER A 71 5.21 0.82 -0.95
C SER A 71 4.73 -0.52 -1.47
N PHE A 72 5.09 -0.88 -2.70
CA PHE A 72 4.76 -2.15 -3.32
C PHE A 72 6.02 -2.87 -3.77
N THR A 73 6.12 -4.14 -3.44
CA THR A 73 7.16 -5.05 -3.94
C THR A 73 6.67 -5.81 -5.18
N GLU A 74 7.57 -6.53 -5.87
CA GLU A 74 7.21 -7.34 -7.03
C GLU A 74 6.58 -8.68 -6.64
N ASP A 75 6.89 -9.17 -5.44
CA ASP A 75 6.49 -10.45 -4.88
C ASP A 75 5.20 -10.38 -4.05
N GLY A 76 4.41 -9.31 -4.20
CA GLY A 76 3.04 -9.25 -3.67
C GLY A 76 2.91 -8.66 -2.27
N PHE A 77 3.91 -7.96 -1.74
CA PHE A 77 3.83 -7.28 -0.44
C PHE A 77 3.63 -5.76 -0.57
N TYR A 78 2.86 -5.20 0.36
CA TYR A 78 2.66 -3.76 0.47
C TYR A 78 2.95 -3.24 1.89
N GLU A 79 3.24 -1.94 1.98
CA GLU A 79 3.21 -1.17 3.22
C GLU A 79 2.44 0.14 2.99
N TYR A 80 1.59 0.51 3.95
CA TYR A 80 0.88 1.78 4.01
C TYR A 80 1.31 2.55 5.26
N CYS A 81 1.73 3.79 5.05
CA CYS A 81 2.07 4.74 6.09
C CYS A 81 1.32 6.05 5.88
N ALA A 82 0.73 6.61 6.93
CA ALA A 82 0.02 7.88 6.87
C ALA A 82 0.39 8.78 8.06
N TYR A 83 0.79 10.00 7.76
CA TYR A 83 0.84 11.13 8.67
C TYR A 83 -0.19 12.16 8.21
N VAL A 84 -1.23 12.41 9.00
CA VAL A 84 -2.26 13.39 8.68
C VAL A 84 -2.34 14.39 9.81
N ALA A 85 -2.14 15.67 9.54
CA ALA A 85 -2.19 16.78 10.49
C ALA A 85 -3.49 17.58 10.29
N PRO A 86 -4.64 17.11 10.83
CA PRO A 86 -5.95 17.71 10.58
C PRO A 86 -6.09 19.17 11.04
N SER A 87 -5.25 19.65 11.98
CA SER A 87 -5.26 21.05 12.41
C SER A 87 -3.97 21.50 13.08
N VAL A 88 -3.65 22.79 12.91
CA VAL A 88 -2.78 23.55 13.81
C VAL A 88 -3.70 24.11 14.90
N GLY A 89 -3.61 23.59 16.12
CA GLY A 89 -4.42 24.09 17.24
C GLY A 89 -4.06 25.54 17.59
N SER A 90 -4.92 26.20 18.39
CA SER A 90 -4.80 27.61 18.80
C SER A 90 -3.54 27.99 19.59
N ASP A 91 -2.69 26.99 19.92
CA ASP A 91 -1.49 27.14 20.75
C ASP A 91 -0.21 26.62 20.04
N ASN A 92 -0.17 26.59 18.69
CA ASN A 92 0.90 25.92 17.90
C ASN A 92 1.05 24.41 18.15
N CYS A 93 0.06 23.80 18.81
CA CYS A 93 0.02 22.36 19.05
C CYS A 93 -0.54 21.63 17.83
N ILE A 94 0.25 20.73 17.27
CA ILE A 94 -0.12 19.94 16.10
C ILE A 94 -0.78 18.66 16.62
N SER A 95 -2.03 18.44 16.24
CA SER A 95 -2.67 17.13 16.42
C SER A 95 -2.49 16.35 15.13
N ALA A 96 -1.91 15.16 15.22
CA ALA A 96 -1.60 14.34 14.05
C ALA A 96 -2.06 12.89 14.24
N LEU A 97 -2.55 12.33 13.15
CA LEU A 97 -2.88 10.94 12.97
C LEU A 97 -1.68 10.22 12.37
N PHE A 98 -1.33 9.08 12.95
CA PHE A 98 -0.31 8.17 12.44
C PHE A 98 -0.95 6.82 12.18
N ILE A 99 -0.76 6.29 10.97
CA ILE A 99 -1.22 4.96 10.59
C ILE A 99 -0.05 4.21 9.96
N TYR A 100 0.13 2.97 10.39
CA TYR A 100 1.02 2.02 9.77
C TYR A 100 0.28 0.70 9.59
N GLN A 101 0.38 0.09 8.43
CA GLN A 101 0.09 -1.33 8.23
C GLN A 101 0.88 -1.88 7.05
N HIS A 102 1.07 -3.18 7.01
CA HIS A 102 1.72 -3.86 5.90
C HIS A 102 1.18 -5.28 5.77
N GLY A 103 1.38 -5.90 4.62
CA GLY A 103 0.83 -7.22 4.33
C GLY A 103 0.99 -7.58 2.87
N THR A 104 0.00 -8.26 2.30
CA THR A 104 -0.01 -8.68 0.89
C THR A 104 -1.02 -7.89 0.07
N TYR A 105 -0.76 -7.77 -1.22
CA TYR A 105 -1.73 -7.23 -2.16
C TYR A 105 -2.04 -8.24 -3.25
N ASP A 106 -3.29 -8.24 -3.70
CA ASP A 106 -3.78 -9.12 -4.75
C ASP A 106 -4.60 -8.33 -5.75
N PHE A 107 -4.51 -8.72 -7.02
CA PHE A 107 -5.36 -8.16 -8.06
C PHE A 107 -6.55 -9.08 -8.33
N LEU A 108 -7.72 -8.47 -8.38
CA LEU A 108 -8.97 -9.16 -8.64
C LEU A 108 -9.27 -9.19 -10.15
N SER A 109 -10.04 -10.17 -10.59
CA SER A 109 -10.38 -10.36 -12.01
C SER A 109 -11.17 -9.20 -12.63
N ASN A 110 -11.74 -8.32 -11.80
CA ASN A 110 -12.45 -7.11 -12.21
C ASN A 110 -11.53 -5.87 -12.35
N GLY A 111 -10.20 -6.03 -12.19
CA GLY A 111 -9.22 -4.94 -12.28
C GLY A 111 -8.92 -4.23 -10.95
N SER A 112 -9.73 -4.45 -9.91
CA SER A 112 -9.48 -3.88 -8.58
C SER A 112 -8.28 -4.53 -7.87
N MET A 113 -7.75 -3.85 -6.86
CA MET A 113 -6.64 -4.32 -6.03
C MET A 113 -7.06 -4.36 -4.57
N THR A 114 -6.78 -5.46 -3.88
CA THR A 114 -7.03 -5.62 -2.44
C THR A 114 -5.71 -5.56 -1.69
N LEU A 115 -5.68 -4.82 -0.58
CA LEU A 115 -4.54 -4.76 0.34
C LEU A 115 -4.93 -5.45 1.66
N SER A 116 -4.32 -6.58 1.96
CA SER A 116 -4.62 -7.43 3.11
C SER A 116 -3.49 -7.37 4.14
N PRO A 117 -3.71 -6.73 5.31
CA PRO A 117 -2.66 -6.54 6.30
C PRO A 117 -2.32 -7.83 7.05
N PHE A 118 -1.10 -7.92 7.57
CA PHE A 118 -0.78 -8.85 8.65
C PHE A 118 -1.46 -8.36 9.93
N GLU A 119 -2.52 -9.06 10.34
CA GLU A 119 -3.54 -8.58 11.27
C GLU A 119 -3.03 -7.99 12.59
N LYS A 120 -1.88 -8.43 13.09
CA LYS A 120 -1.32 -8.02 14.39
C LYS A 120 -0.29 -6.89 14.31
N ASP A 121 0.14 -6.51 13.12
CA ASP A 121 1.30 -5.62 12.94
C ASP A 121 0.92 -4.15 12.78
N GLY A 122 -0.29 -3.88 12.27
CA GLY A 122 -0.71 -2.51 12.05
C GLY A 122 -0.84 -1.71 13.34
N ARG A 123 -0.48 -0.43 13.26
CA ARG A 123 -0.50 0.52 14.37
C ARG A 123 -1.24 1.78 13.98
N PHE A 124 -1.95 2.34 14.94
CA PHE A 124 -2.64 3.60 14.83
C PHE A 124 -2.33 4.45 16.06
N GLN A 125 -2.06 5.73 15.87
CA GLN A 125 -1.83 6.64 16.98
C GLN A 125 -2.38 8.02 16.65
N MET A 126 -3.04 8.64 17.62
CA MET A 126 -3.33 10.08 17.60
C MET A 126 -2.35 10.76 18.56
N GLY A 127 -1.53 11.66 18.03
CA GLY A 127 -0.51 12.39 18.79
C GLY A 127 -0.84 13.88 18.87
N ASN A 128 -0.41 14.52 19.96
CA ASN A 128 -0.45 15.97 20.11
C ASN A 128 0.95 16.47 20.51
N SER A 129 1.53 17.40 19.74
CA SER A 129 2.91 17.85 19.97
C SER A 129 3.14 18.51 21.34
N CYS A 130 2.09 19.03 21.99
CA CYS A 130 2.20 19.73 23.27
C CYS A 130 1.84 18.86 24.48
N LYS A 131 0.93 17.91 24.33
CA LYS A 131 0.46 17.05 25.43
C LYS A 131 1.12 15.67 25.43
N GLY A 132 2.03 15.43 24.49
CA GLY A 132 2.57 14.11 24.21
C GLY A 132 1.60 13.25 23.40
N SER A 133 2.02 12.03 23.09
CA SER A 133 1.20 11.06 22.37
C SER A 133 0.74 9.93 23.27
N ASN A 134 -0.43 9.39 22.98
CA ASN A 134 -0.82 8.09 23.52
C ASN A 134 0.04 6.99 22.88
N SER A 135 0.10 5.83 23.53
CA SER A 135 0.68 4.63 22.90
C SER A 135 -0.08 4.27 21.63
N ALA A 136 0.62 3.75 20.63
CA ALA A 136 -0.04 3.24 19.44
C ALA A 136 -0.93 2.05 19.81
N VAL A 137 -2.11 1.99 19.21
CA VAL A 137 -3.07 0.88 19.35
C VAL A 137 -3.04 0.01 18.09
N PRO A 138 -3.49 -1.26 18.16
CA PRO A 138 -3.59 -2.12 16.99
C PRO A 138 -4.47 -1.51 15.89
N TYR A 139 -4.08 -1.74 14.64
CA TYR A 139 -4.82 -1.33 13.45
C TYR A 139 -4.83 -2.48 12.45
N ASN A 140 -6.00 -2.79 11.89
CA ASN A 140 -6.18 -3.85 10.90
C ASN A 140 -7.31 -3.41 9.96
N TYR A 141 -6.93 -2.92 8.78
CA TYR A 141 -7.88 -2.49 7.77
C TYR A 141 -7.52 -3.06 6.40
N THR A 142 -8.41 -3.88 5.85
CA THR A 142 -8.29 -4.35 4.47
C THR A 142 -8.80 -3.25 3.53
N GLU A 143 -7.95 -2.76 2.64
CA GLU A 143 -8.29 -1.71 1.67
C GLU A 143 -8.70 -2.35 0.33
N LEU A 144 -9.77 -1.84 -0.29
CA LEU A 144 -10.18 -2.21 -1.64
C LEU A 144 -10.03 -0.99 -2.55
N MET A 145 -8.99 -1.03 -3.39
CA MET A 145 -8.78 -0.08 -4.47
C MET A 145 -9.65 -0.49 -5.66
N VAL A 146 -10.85 0.09 -5.74
CA VAL A 146 -11.82 -0.21 -6.82
C VAL A 146 -11.29 0.17 -8.19
N ASN A 147 -10.35 1.11 -8.25
CA ASN A 147 -9.63 1.47 -9.46
C ASN A 147 -8.20 1.90 -9.12
N TRP A 148 -7.25 1.62 -10.01
CA TRP A 148 -5.88 2.09 -9.90
C TRP A 148 -5.24 2.20 -11.28
N SER A 149 -4.32 3.16 -11.44
CA SER A 149 -3.60 3.35 -12.71
C SER A 149 -2.24 4.01 -12.49
N ILE A 150 -1.31 3.85 -13.43
CA ILE A 150 0.00 4.50 -13.37
C ILE A 150 0.21 5.36 -14.62
N ASP A 151 0.30 6.67 -14.41
CA ASP A 151 0.61 7.65 -15.44
C ASP A 151 2.12 7.87 -15.53
N ILE A 152 2.75 7.27 -16.54
CA ILE A 152 4.22 7.35 -16.77
C ILE A 152 4.56 8.30 -17.91
N GLU A 153 3.72 8.34 -18.95
CA GLU A 153 4.03 9.05 -20.20
C GLU A 153 3.66 10.53 -20.14
N SER A 154 2.59 10.86 -19.43
CA SER A 154 2.07 12.22 -19.27
C SER A 154 2.56 12.93 -18.02
N ALA A 155 3.25 12.23 -17.12
CA ALA A 155 3.70 12.77 -15.83
C ALA A 155 5.19 12.47 -15.60
N ALA A 156 5.96 13.53 -15.33
CA ALA A 156 7.35 13.46 -14.90
C ALA A 156 7.47 14.25 -13.59
N PRO A 157 7.60 13.60 -12.42
CA PRO A 157 7.74 12.15 -12.17
C PRO A 157 6.43 11.33 -12.40
N PRO A 158 6.52 9.98 -12.53
CA PRO A 158 5.35 9.10 -12.66
C PRO A 158 4.36 9.26 -11.49
N VAL A 159 3.08 9.09 -11.78
CA VAL A 159 1.99 9.22 -10.81
C VAL A 159 1.15 7.94 -10.75
N LEU A 160 1.09 7.32 -9.58
CA LEU A 160 0.15 6.26 -9.24
C LEU A 160 -1.15 6.88 -8.75
N LYS A 161 -2.28 6.48 -9.34
CA LYS A 161 -3.62 6.84 -8.91
C LYS A 161 -4.24 5.66 -8.17
N LEU A 162 -4.67 5.86 -6.93
CA LEU A 162 -5.38 4.87 -6.13
C LEU A 162 -6.78 5.38 -5.77
N HIS A 163 -7.82 4.59 -6.03
CA HIS A 163 -9.18 4.95 -5.71
C HIS A 163 -9.84 3.89 -4.84
N GLU A 164 -10.15 4.25 -3.59
CA GLU A 164 -11.02 3.47 -2.72
C GLU A 164 -12.50 3.82 -2.95
N ALA A 165 -13.40 2.86 -2.75
CA ALA A 165 -14.84 3.06 -2.94
C ALA A 165 -15.44 4.17 -2.06
N ASN A 166 -14.88 4.40 -0.88
CA ASN A 166 -15.35 5.37 0.11
C ASN A 166 -14.78 6.78 -0.10
N TRP A 167 -13.93 7.00 -1.12
CA TRP A 167 -13.35 8.31 -1.41
C TRP A 167 -14.02 8.97 -2.60
N GLU A 168 -14.26 10.28 -2.46
CA GLU A 168 -14.84 11.09 -3.54
C GLU A 168 -13.91 11.23 -4.76
N GLN A 169 -12.60 11.16 -4.54
CA GLN A 169 -11.57 11.34 -5.58
C GLN A 169 -10.42 10.34 -5.38
N PRO A 170 -9.74 9.93 -6.46
CA PRO A 170 -8.53 9.13 -6.37
C PRO A 170 -7.40 9.93 -5.71
N GLN A 171 -6.55 9.23 -4.96
CA GLN A 171 -5.26 9.76 -4.53
C GLN A 171 -4.25 9.68 -5.66
N ASN A 172 -3.58 10.81 -5.91
CA ASN A 172 -2.45 10.88 -6.83
C ASN A 172 -1.16 10.84 -6.02
N LEU A 173 -0.38 9.78 -6.20
CA LEU A 173 0.87 9.50 -5.49
C LEU A 173 2.03 9.57 -6.47
N THR A 174 3.05 10.35 -6.17
CA THR A 174 4.27 10.43 -6.97
C THR A 174 5.26 9.36 -6.56
N LEU A 175 6.00 8.79 -7.51
CA LEU A 175 7.08 7.85 -7.21
C LEU A 175 8.19 8.55 -6.39
N ALA A 176 8.35 8.13 -5.14
CA ALA A 176 9.34 8.64 -4.20
C ALA A 176 10.62 7.79 -4.18
N HIS A 177 10.50 6.46 -4.18
CA HIS A 177 11.65 5.54 -4.18
C HIS A 177 11.44 4.34 -5.11
N ASN A 178 12.53 3.92 -5.76
CA ASN A 178 12.62 2.66 -6.50
C ASN A 178 14.07 2.16 -6.37
N PRO A 179 14.36 1.06 -5.64
CA PRO A 179 13.43 0.05 -5.11
C PRO A 179 12.50 0.55 -3.98
N PRO A 180 11.41 -0.17 -3.67
CA PRO A 180 10.49 0.20 -2.59
C PRO A 180 11.18 0.17 -1.22
N GLN A 181 10.82 1.12 -0.36
CA GLN A 181 11.21 1.18 1.04
C GLN A 181 10.04 0.77 1.93
N MET A 182 10.22 -0.28 2.72
CA MET A 182 9.25 -0.75 3.71
C MET A 182 9.96 -1.46 4.87
N LEU A 183 9.27 -1.63 6.00
CA LEU A 183 9.81 -2.23 7.21
C LEU A 183 10.06 -3.73 7.07
N SER A 184 9.11 -4.47 6.48
CA SER A 184 9.17 -5.93 6.35
C SER A 184 8.17 -6.47 5.34
N THR A 185 8.52 -7.57 4.68
CA THR A 185 7.62 -8.43 3.87
C THR A 185 7.16 -9.68 4.61
N ARG A 186 7.30 -9.70 5.93
CA ARG A 186 6.91 -10.81 6.81
C ARG A 186 6.24 -10.27 8.07
N PRO A 187 5.33 -11.04 8.70
CA PRO A 187 4.75 -10.66 9.97
C PRO A 187 5.83 -10.31 11.00
N LEU A 188 5.67 -9.17 11.68
CA LEU A 188 6.60 -8.64 12.68
C LEU A 188 6.26 -9.11 14.09
N THR A 189 4.99 -9.39 14.35
CA THR A 189 4.48 -9.93 15.61
C THR A 189 3.94 -11.34 15.41
N LYS A 190 4.07 -12.18 16.46
CA LYS A 190 3.64 -13.59 16.44
C LYS A 190 2.20 -13.76 16.93
#